data_AF-A0A549SRL8-F1
#
_entry.id   AF-A0A549SRL8-F1
#
_cell.length_a   1.000
_cell.length_b   1.000
_cell.length_c   1.000
_cell.angle_alpha   90.00
_cell.angle_beta   90.00
_cell.angle_gamma   90.00
#
_symmetry.space_group_name_H-M   'P 1'
#
loop_
_entity.id
_entity.type
_entity.pdbx_description
1 polymer ?
#
loop_
_entity_poly.entity_id
_entity_poly.type
_entity_poly.pdbx_seq_one_letter_code
_entity_poly.pdbx_strand_id
1 'polypeptide(L)' 'MSRARANPLDPRCVGADRRVASTRNDARSNIDREAQRDLETWTVTDDWPEEVPVTRAEVDVIEAWLGDLFDQRFGPRR' A
#
# COMPACT_ATOMS: atom_id res chain seq x y z
N MET A 1 12.73 60.69 33.71
CA MET A 1 12.76 59.21 33.53
C MET A 1 11.62 58.83 32.60
N SER A 2 11.90 58.71 31.30
CA SER A 2 10.87 58.52 30.26
C SER A 2 10.72 57.03 29.93
N ARG A 3 9.51 56.48 30.08
CA ARG A 3 9.16 55.10 29.70
C ARG A 3 8.95 55.04 28.19
N ALA A 4 9.90 54.47 27.45
CA ALA A 4 9.70 54.13 26.05
C ALA A 4 8.66 53.01 25.94
N ARG A 5 7.54 53.29 25.26
CA ARG A 5 6.56 52.26 24.87
C ARG A 5 7.12 51.52 23.65
N ALA A 6 7.24 50.20 23.74
CA ALA A 6 7.62 49.36 22.61
C ALA A 6 6.61 49.52 21.46
N ASN A 7 7.11 49.69 20.23
CA ASN A 7 6.29 49.84 19.03
C ASN A 7 5.82 48.44 18.56
N PRO A 8 4.51 48.15 18.54
CA PRO A 8 3.98 46.85 18.15
C PRO A 8 4.10 46.52 16.64
N LEU A 9 4.74 47.40 15.86
CA LEU A 9 5.00 47.21 14.43
C LEU A 9 6.49 47.00 14.10
N ASP A 10 7.31 46.55 15.06
CA ASP A 10 8.69 46.15 14.78
C ASP A 10 8.74 44.87 13.93
N PRO A 11 9.28 44.91 12.70
CA PRO A 11 9.35 43.74 11.81
C PRO A 11 10.45 42.73 12.20
N ARG A 12 11.19 42.94 13.30
CA ARG A 12 12.21 41.99 13.78
C ARG A 12 11.67 40.83 14.61
N CYS A 13 10.35 40.70 14.77
CA CYS A 13 9.70 39.50 15.29
C CYS A 13 9.51 38.42 14.21
N VAL A 14 10.58 38.02 13.52
CA VAL A 14 10.58 36.80 12.68
C VAL A 14 11.13 35.65 13.54
N GLY A 15 10.31 35.24 14.50
CA GLY A 15 10.48 34.01 15.27
C GLY A 15 9.56 32.98 14.66
N ALA A 16 10.15 32.04 13.93
CA ALA A 16 9.46 30.95 13.27
C ALA A 16 8.73 30.09 14.31
N ASP A 17 7.41 29.98 14.19
CA ASP A 17 6.71 28.79 14.66
C ASP A 17 5.44 28.57 13.85
N ARG A 18 5.66 28.15 12.60
CA ARG A 18 4.60 27.54 11.79
C ARG A 18 5.12 26.30 11.10
N ARG A 19 5.38 25.27 11.89
CA ARG A 19 5.25 23.88 11.43
C ARG A 19 4.52 23.07 12.50
N VAL A 20 3.20 23.16 12.48
CA VAL A 20 2.42 21.97 12.84
C VAL A 20 2.75 20.95 11.76
N ALA A 21 3.70 20.06 12.05
CA ALA A 21 4.01 18.93 11.20
C ALA A 21 2.73 18.10 11.08
N SER A 22 2.15 18.09 9.88
CA SER A 22 1.00 17.27 9.54
C SER A 22 1.46 15.81 9.46
N THR A 23 1.56 15.16 10.61
CA THR A 23 1.93 13.75 10.80
C THR A 23 0.97 12.75 10.13
N ARG A 24 -0.09 13.21 9.45
CA ARG A 24 -1.02 12.34 8.70
C ARG A 24 -0.46 11.83 7.37
N ASN A 25 0.50 12.52 6.76
CA ASN A 25 1.05 12.08 5.46
C ASN A 25 2.24 11.11 5.61
N ASP A 26 3.01 11.21 6.70
CA ASP A 26 4.19 10.37 6.93
C ASP A 26 3.80 8.90 7.14
N ALA A 27 2.73 8.64 7.90
CA ALA A 27 2.26 7.29 8.20
C ALA A 27 1.84 6.51 6.94
N ARG A 28 1.18 7.17 5.97
CA ARG A 28 0.79 6.52 4.70
C ARG A 28 2.00 6.22 3.82
N SER A 29 2.97 7.14 3.77
CA SER A 29 4.20 6.93 3.00
C SER A 29 5.12 5.86 3.59
N ASN A 30 5.04 5.62 4.90
CA ASN A 30 5.83 4.59 5.56
C ASN A 30 5.24 3.19 5.34
N ILE A 31 3.91 3.04 5.42
CA ILE A 31 3.21 1.79 5.12
C ILE A 31 3.51 1.32 3.69
N ASP A 32 3.46 2.23 2.71
CA ASP A 32 3.76 1.88 1.32
C ASP A 32 5.23 1.47 1.11
N ARG A 33 6.17 2.06 1.85
CA ARG A 33 7.61 1.72 1.76
C ARG A 33 7.93 0.40 2.45
N GLU A 34 7.29 0.15 3.60
CA GLU A 34 7.41 -1.10 4.35
C GLU A 34 6.82 -2.27 3.54
N ALA A 35 5.63 -2.09 2.96
CA ALA A 35 5.04 -3.10 2.07
C ALA A 35 5.91 -3.39 0.84
N GLN A 36 6.60 -2.39 0.28
CA GLN A 36 7.56 -2.60 -0.83
C GLN A 36 8.80 -3.39 -0.39
N ARG A 37 9.31 -3.16 0.83
CA ARG A 37 10.44 -3.90 1.41
C ARG A 37 10.10 -5.37 1.66
N ASP A 38 8.85 -5.65 2.02
CA ASP A 38 8.35 -7.01 2.23
C ASP A 38 8.26 -7.80 0.91
N LEU A 39 7.95 -7.15 -0.22
CA LEU A 39 7.98 -7.78 -1.54
C LEU A 39 9.41 -8.13 -2.01
N GLU A 40 10.41 -7.28 -1.72
CA GLU A 40 11.83 -7.56 -2.03
C GLU A 40 12.39 -8.75 -1.23
N THR A 41 11.76 -9.07 -0.10
CA THR A 41 12.18 -10.16 0.82
C THR A 41 11.26 -11.38 0.74
N TRP A 42 10.21 -11.35 -0.10
CA TRP A 42 9.26 -12.45 -0.20
C TRP A 42 9.98 -13.70 -0.70
N THR A 43 10.10 -14.70 0.17
CA THR A 43 10.65 -16.01 -0.19
C THR A 43 9.54 -16.85 -0.77
N VAL A 44 9.64 -17.19 -2.06
CA VAL A 44 8.74 -18.16 -2.70
C VAL A 44 9.21 -19.53 -2.23
N THR A 45 8.42 -20.17 -1.36
CA THR A 45 8.69 -21.54 -0.93
C THR A 45 7.72 -22.48 -1.63
N ASP A 46 8.26 -23.48 -2.31
CA ASP A 46 7.49 -24.56 -2.95
C ASP A 46 7.10 -25.64 -1.94
N ASP A 47 6.49 -25.23 -0.81
CA ASP A 47 5.99 -26.11 0.25
C ASP A 47 4.65 -26.78 -0.15
N TRP A 48 4.54 -27.23 -1.39
CA TRP A 48 3.33 -27.86 -1.88
C TRP A 48 3.07 -29.17 -1.11
N PRO A 49 1.82 -29.43 -0.70
CA PRO A 49 1.47 -30.68 -0.04
C PRO A 49 1.66 -31.87 -0.98
N GLU A 50 1.56 -33.08 -0.43
CA GLU A 50 1.48 -34.30 -1.24
C GLU A 50 0.39 -34.17 -2.31
N GLU A 51 0.66 -34.73 -3.50
CA GLU A 51 -0.27 -34.70 -4.63
C GLU A 51 -1.63 -35.27 -4.21
N VAL A 52 -2.64 -34.39 -4.18
CA VAL A 52 -4.02 -34.79 -3.87
C VAL A 52 -4.70 -35.23 -5.17
N PRO A 53 -5.17 -36.49 -5.28
CA PRO A 53 -5.83 -36.95 -6.48
C PRO A 53 -7.18 -36.25 -6.65
N VAL A 54 -7.38 -35.62 -7.81
CA VAL A 54 -8.63 -34.96 -8.18
C VAL A 54 -9.38 -35.80 -9.20
N THR A 55 -10.67 -36.03 -8.96
CA THR A 55 -11.54 -36.81 -9.84
C THR A 55 -12.09 -35.97 -10.99
N ARG A 56 -12.54 -36.64 -12.06
CA ARG A 56 -13.19 -35.95 -13.20
C ARG A 56 -14.43 -35.16 -12.76
N ALA A 57 -15.25 -35.72 -11.88
CA ALA A 57 -16.45 -35.05 -11.39
C ALA A 57 -16.13 -33.75 -10.62
N GLU A 58 -15.02 -33.72 -9.88
CA GLU A 58 -14.59 -32.49 -9.19
C GLU A 58 -14.05 -31.44 -10.16
N VAL A 59 -13.31 -31.86 -11.18
CA VAL A 59 -12.88 -30.95 -12.27
C VAL A 59 -14.10 -30.34 -12.95
N ASP A 60 -15.12 -31.14 -13.27
CA ASP A 60 -16.34 -30.68 -13.93
C ASP A 60 -17.08 -29.61 -13.09
N VAL A 61 -17.14 -29.77 -11.76
CA VAL A 61 -17.76 -28.78 -10.86
C VAL A 61 -16.98 -27.45 -10.85
N ILE A 62 -15.65 -27.52 -10.86
CA ILE A 62 -14.80 -26.33 -10.90
C ILE A 62 -14.95 -25.63 -12.25
N GLU A 63 -14.89 -26.36 -13.36
CA GLU A 63 -15.02 -25.83 -14.71
C GLU A 63 -16.43 -25.27 -14.97
N ALA A 64 -17.48 -25.81 -14.35
CA ALA A 64 -18.83 -25.24 -14.45
C ALA A 64 -18.94 -23.81 -13.87
N TRP A 65 -18.06 -23.44 -12.94
CA TRP A 65 -18.02 -22.09 -12.35
C TRP A 65 -16.94 -21.18 -12.96
N LEU A 66 -15.82 -21.76 -13.37
CA LEU A 66 -14.64 -21.01 -13.82
C LEU A 66 -14.38 -21.09 -15.33
N GLY A 67 -15.11 -21.94 -16.06
CA GLY A 67 -14.88 -22.20 -17.49
C GLY A 67 -14.89 -20.93 -18.34
N ASP A 68 -15.92 -20.09 -18.18
CA ASP A 68 -16.04 -18.84 -18.93
C ASP A 68 -14.86 -17.86 -18.65
N LEU A 69 -14.35 -17.84 -17.42
CA LEU A 69 -13.18 -17.02 -17.05
C LEU A 69 -11.91 -17.54 -17.72
N PHE A 70 -11.73 -18.87 -17.75
CA PHE A 70 -10.59 -19.47 -18.41
C PHE A 70 -10.65 -19.29 -19.92
N ASP A 71 -11.82 -19.45 -20.54
CA ASP A 71 -11.99 -19.20 -21.96
C ASP A 71 -11.74 -17.74 -22.31
N GLN A 72 -12.13 -16.80 -21.46
CA GLN A 72 -11.82 -15.39 -21.66
C GLN A 72 -10.30 -15.12 -21.58
N ARG A 73 -9.60 -15.75 -20.63
CA ARG A 73 -8.19 -15.44 -20.38
C ARG A 73 -7.22 -16.24 -21.26
N PHE A 74 -7.60 -17.47 -21.59
CA PHE A 74 -6.76 -18.49 -22.23
C PHE A 74 -7.39 -19.11 -23.48
N GLY A 75 -8.61 -18.73 -23.84
CA GLY A 75 -9.25 -19.20 -25.07
C GLY A 75 -8.49 -18.82 -26.33
N PRO A 76 -8.88 -19.38 -27.48
CA PRO A 76 -8.16 -19.20 -28.74
C PRO A 76 -8.00 -17.72 -29.07
N ARG A 77 -6.74 -17.29 -29.22
CA ARG A 77 -6.45 -16.00 -29.84
C ARG A 77 -6.73 -16.15 -31.33
N ARG A 78 -7.73 -15.41 -31.83
CA ARG A 78 -7.99 -15.29 -33.27
C ARG A 78 -6.78 -14.71 -33.99
#